data_AF-A0A061QGS2-F1
#
_entry.id   AF-A0A061QGS2-F1
#
_cell.length_a   1.000
_cell.length_b   1.000
_cell.length_c   1.000
_cell.angle_alpha   90.00
_cell.angle_beta   90.00
_cell.angle_gamma   90.00
#
_symmetry.space_group_name_H-M   'P 1'
#
loop_
_entity.id
_entity.type
_entity.pdbx_description
1 polymer ?
#
loop_
_entity_poly.entity_id
_entity_poly.type
_entity_poly.pdbx_seq_one_letter_code
_entity_poly.pdbx_strand_id
1 'polypeptide(L)'
;MTHEKRSIMTKLPMPGETRSPRLPLHPDIDEAMIRRLVHAFYGKVREDPRLGPLFAQSISQPWPEHLDKMCDFWSSIMLKTARFKGRPMATHAKITNLAESDFAIWLQLFEETAYAECPPACAAIFVEKASMIAESFRLGLFYRPNAIH
;
A
#
# COMPACT_ATOMS: atom_id res chain seq x y z
N MET A 1 65.14 -1.42 -12.84
CA MET A 1 64.76 -2.54 -11.94
C MET A 1 64.70 -1.96 -10.53
N THR A 2 63.64 -2.00 -9.73
CA THR A 2 62.35 -2.70 -9.73
C THR A 2 61.49 -2.07 -8.59
N HIS A 3 60.17 -2.00 -8.82
CA HIS A 3 58.99 -1.81 -7.94
C HIS A 3 59.11 -1.22 -6.52
N GLU A 4 58.40 -0.13 -6.19
CA GLU A 4 56.95 -0.02 -5.88
C GLU A 4 56.51 -0.81 -4.62
N LYS A 5 55.97 -0.09 -3.63
CA LYS A 5 54.71 -0.46 -2.92
C LYS A 5 54.20 0.72 -2.09
N ARG A 6 53.10 1.29 -2.58
CA ARG A 6 52.22 2.26 -1.90
C ARG A 6 51.54 1.54 -0.73
N SER A 7 51.73 2.04 0.49
CA SER A 7 51.02 1.52 1.66
C SER A 7 49.59 2.02 1.67
N ILE A 8 48.66 1.08 1.56
CA ILE A 8 47.22 1.27 1.45
C ILE A 8 46.66 1.32 2.87
N MET A 9 46.09 2.46 3.23
CA MET A 9 45.37 2.65 4.49
C MET A 9 44.13 1.76 4.47
N THR A 10 44.16 0.67 5.22
CA THR A 10 43.03 -0.25 5.35
C THR A 10 41.97 0.43 6.21
N LYS A 11 40.88 0.91 5.59
CA LYS A 11 39.68 1.33 6.33
C LYS A 11 39.09 0.09 7.00
N LEU A 12 39.08 0.09 8.33
CA LEU A 12 38.33 -0.86 9.14
C LEU A 12 36.83 -0.81 8.74
N PRO A 13 36.15 -1.94 8.49
CA PRO A 13 34.72 -1.93 8.22
C PRO A 13 33.96 -1.47 9.47
N MET A 14 33.02 -0.53 9.28
CA MET A 14 32.08 -0.12 10.32
C MET A 14 31.25 -1.35 10.75
N PRO A 15 31.05 -1.59 12.06
CA PRO A 15 30.27 -2.74 12.52
C PRO A 15 28.84 -2.66 11.99
N GLY A 16 28.35 -3.83 11.57
CA GLY A 16 27.09 -4.04 10.88
C GLY A 16 25.95 -3.21 11.47
N GLU A 17 25.38 -2.37 10.60
CA GLU A 17 24.09 -1.74 10.81
C GLU A 17 23.04 -2.85 10.80
N THR A 18 22.89 -3.49 11.95
CA THR A 18 21.83 -4.45 12.21
C THR A 18 20.55 -3.64 12.18
N ARG A 19 19.92 -3.50 11.01
CA ARG A 19 18.60 -2.89 10.91
C ARG A 19 17.71 -3.66 11.86
N SER A 20 17.27 -3.00 12.93
CA SER A 20 16.32 -3.57 13.89
C SER A 20 15.18 -4.23 13.10
N PRO A 21 14.77 -5.46 13.48
CA PRO A 21 13.69 -6.13 12.77
C PRO A 21 12.49 -5.19 12.74
N ARG A 22 12.02 -4.90 11.53
CA ARG A 22 10.86 -4.04 11.34
C ARG A 22 9.64 -4.81 11.82
N LEU A 23 9.19 -4.52 13.03
CA LEU A 23 8.04 -5.20 13.64
C LEU A 23 6.73 -4.82 12.95
N PRO A 24 5.75 -5.75 12.89
CA PRO A 24 4.37 -5.47 12.50
C PRO A 24 3.77 -4.27 13.25
N LEU A 25 2.75 -3.64 12.67
CA LEU A 25 2.01 -2.56 13.33
C LEU A 25 1.17 -3.05 14.53
N HIS A 26 0.84 -4.34 14.56
CA HIS A 26 0.18 -5.02 15.68
C HIS A 26 0.61 -6.49 15.70
N PRO A 27 0.87 -7.10 16.88
CA PRO A 27 1.35 -8.49 16.97
C PRO A 27 0.39 -9.52 16.38
N ASP A 28 -0.92 -9.26 16.42
CA ASP A 28 -1.95 -10.20 15.95
C ASP A 28 -2.25 -10.08 14.44
N ILE A 29 -1.65 -9.12 13.73
CA ILE A 29 -1.83 -9.01 12.29
C ILE A 29 -0.86 -9.98 11.60
N ASP A 30 -1.40 -10.82 10.74
CA ASP A 30 -0.65 -11.79 9.95
C ASP A 30 -1.04 -11.78 8.45
N GLU A 31 -0.35 -12.59 7.67
CA GLU A 31 -0.60 -12.72 6.22
C GLU A 31 -1.97 -13.32 5.90
N ALA A 32 -2.52 -14.15 6.79
CA ALA A 32 -3.82 -14.78 6.58
C ALA A 32 -4.95 -13.75 6.74
N MET A 33 -4.85 -12.90 7.76
CA MET A 33 -5.75 -11.78 8.01
C MET A 33 -5.73 -10.78 6.86
N ILE A 34 -4.53 -10.39 6.38
CA ILE A 34 -4.39 -9.50 5.24
C ILE A 34 -5.10 -10.08 4.00
N ARG A 35 -4.89 -11.36 3.71
CA ARG A 35 -5.51 -12.00 2.55
C ARG A 35 -7.03 -12.07 2.66
N ARG A 36 -7.57 -12.44 3.82
CA ARG A 36 -9.04 -12.44 4.03
C ARG A 36 -9.62 -11.06 3.82
N LEU A 37 -9.06 -10.04 4.47
CA LEU A 37 -9.49 -8.65 4.34
C LEU A 37 -9.42 -8.17 2.88
N VAL A 38 -8.28 -8.37 2.21
CA VAL A 38 -8.08 -7.93 0.81
C VAL A 38 -9.08 -8.62 -0.12
N HIS A 39 -9.25 -9.93 -0.01
CA HIS A 39 -10.17 -10.66 -0.89
C HIS A 39 -11.63 -10.26 -0.65
N ALA A 40 -12.06 -10.14 0.61
CA ALA A 40 -13.42 -9.70 0.95
C ALA A 40 -13.68 -8.26 0.47
N PHE A 41 -12.70 -7.38 0.67
CA PHE A 41 -12.80 -5.98 0.28
C PHE A 41 -12.95 -5.82 -1.23
N TYR A 42 -12.08 -6.47 -2.00
CA TYR A 42 -12.18 -6.42 -3.46
C TYR A 42 -13.38 -7.19 -4.02
N GLY A 43 -13.95 -8.14 -3.25
CA GLY A 43 -15.27 -8.69 -3.52
C GLY A 43 -16.33 -7.59 -3.57
N LYS A 44 -16.43 -6.78 -2.49
CA LYS A 44 -17.37 -5.65 -2.43
C LYS A 44 -17.10 -4.58 -3.48
N VAL A 45 -15.83 -4.21 -3.69
CA VAL A 45 -15.44 -3.20 -4.70
C VAL A 45 -15.91 -3.58 -6.11
N ARG A 46 -15.89 -4.87 -6.45
CA ARG A 46 -16.31 -5.36 -7.76
C ARG A 46 -17.83 -5.29 -7.97
N GLU A 47 -18.58 -5.37 -6.87
CA GLU A 47 -20.05 -5.32 -6.87
C GLU A 47 -20.58 -3.89 -6.74
N ASP A 48 -19.76 -2.95 -6.26
CA ASP A 48 -20.14 -1.54 -6.14
C ASP A 48 -20.40 -0.90 -7.51
N PRO A 49 -21.54 -0.20 -7.70
CA PRO A 49 -21.93 0.35 -8.99
C PRO A 49 -21.04 1.50 -9.49
N ARG A 50 -20.33 2.20 -8.59
CA ARG A 50 -19.43 3.30 -8.95
C ARG A 50 -17.99 2.79 -9.11
N LEU A 51 -17.49 2.04 -8.14
CA LEU A 51 -16.11 1.56 -8.12
C LEU A 51 -15.89 0.36 -9.04
N GLY A 52 -16.84 -0.58 -9.11
CA GLY A 52 -16.72 -1.79 -9.93
C GLY A 52 -16.32 -1.49 -11.38
N PRO A 53 -17.02 -0.60 -12.10
CA PRO A 53 -16.63 -0.18 -13.44
C PRO A 53 -15.26 0.52 -13.52
N LEU A 54 -14.86 1.31 -12.53
CA LEU A 54 -13.56 1.98 -12.49
C LEU A 54 -12.41 0.97 -12.38
N PHE A 55 -12.56 -0.01 -11.49
CA PHE A 55 -11.58 -1.09 -11.31
C PHE A 55 -11.54 -2.01 -12.53
N ALA A 56 -12.70 -2.39 -13.10
CA ALA A 56 -12.78 -3.22 -14.30
C ALA A 56 -12.09 -2.58 -15.52
N GLN A 57 -12.17 -1.26 -15.67
CA GLN A 57 -11.47 -0.53 -16.73
C GLN A 57 -9.96 -0.39 -16.47
N SER A 58 -9.55 -0.36 -15.20
CA SER A 58 -8.16 -0.06 -14.81
C SER A 58 -7.29 -1.32 -14.63
N ILE A 59 -7.90 -2.48 -14.39
CA ILE A 59 -7.21 -3.75 -14.16
C ILE A 59 -7.29 -4.58 -15.45
N SER A 60 -6.16 -4.71 -16.13
CA SER A 60 -6.04 -5.53 -17.35
C SER A 60 -5.54 -6.96 -17.09
N GLN A 61 -4.96 -7.21 -15.92
CA GLN A 61 -4.49 -8.54 -15.52
C GLN A 61 -5.61 -9.39 -14.89
N PRO A 62 -5.46 -10.72 -14.80
CA PRO A 62 -6.38 -11.56 -14.06
C PRO A 62 -6.55 -11.11 -12.60
N TRP A 63 -7.79 -11.21 -12.09
CA TRP A 63 -8.11 -10.83 -10.71
C TRP A 63 -7.23 -11.52 -9.66
N PRO A 64 -6.94 -12.83 -9.72
CA PRO A 64 -6.04 -13.46 -8.75
C PRO A 64 -4.68 -12.77 -8.65
N GLU A 65 -4.06 -12.45 -9.78
CA GLU A 65 -2.75 -11.75 -9.81
C GLU A 65 -2.85 -10.32 -9.24
N HIS A 66 -3.97 -9.64 -9.48
CA HIS A 66 -4.22 -8.34 -8.85
C HIS A 66 -4.34 -8.46 -7.33
N LEU A 67 -5.07 -9.45 -6.83
CA LEU A 67 -5.28 -9.67 -5.40
C LEU A 67 -3.98 -10.04 -4.68
N ASP A 68 -3.13 -10.85 -5.30
CA ASP A 68 -1.79 -11.17 -4.77
C ASP A 68 -0.94 -9.90 -4.61
N LYS A 69 -0.96 -9.03 -5.63
CA LYS A 69 -0.26 -7.73 -5.57
C LYS A 69 -0.81 -6.83 -4.47
N MET A 70 -2.13 -6.87 -4.21
CA MET A 70 -2.74 -6.10 -3.12
C MET A 70 -2.42 -6.69 -1.74
N CYS A 71 -2.31 -8.01 -1.62
CA CYS A 71 -1.79 -8.65 -0.41
C CYS A 71 -0.35 -8.21 -0.12
N ASP A 72 0.51 -8.13 -1.15
CA ASP A 72 1.88 -7.62 -1.00
C ASP A 72 1.93 -6.15 -0.61
N PHE A 73 1.04 -5.33 -1.15
CA PHE A 73 0.88 -3.93 -0.79
C PHE A 73 0.58 -3.78 0.71
N TRP A 74 -0.47 -4.46 1.19
CA TRP A 74 -0.87 -4.40 2.59
C TRP A 74 0.15 -5.06 3.52
N SER A 75 0.78 -6.16 3.14
CA SER A 75 1.87 -6.76 3.92
C SER A 75 3.06 -5.80 4.05
N SER A 76 3.37 -5.04 3.01
CA SER A 76 4.46 -4.05 3.07
C SER A 76 4.16 -2.91 4.04
N ILE A 77 2.88 -2.57 4.23
CA ILE A 77 2.43 -1.53 5.17
C ILE A 77 2.36 -2.08 6.60
N MET A 78 1.62 -3.18 6.78
CA MET A 78 1.24 -3.68 8.11
C MET A 78 2.34 -4.52 8.74
N LEU A 79 3.07 -5.30 7.93
CA LEU A 79 4.10 -6.24 8.37
C LEU A 79 5.51 -5.79 7.99
N LYS A 80 5.65 -4.64 7.31
CA LYS A 80 6.93 -4.03 6.89
C LYS A 80 7.83 -4.97 6.08
N THR A 81 7.22 -5.90 5.33
CA THR A 81 7.91 -6.94 4.54
C THR A 81 8.62 -6.40 3.31
N ALA A 82 8.21 -5.22 2.83
CA ALA A 82 8.73 -4.57 1.61
C ALA A 82 8.60 -5.44 0.34
N ARG A 83 7.58 -6.32 0.26
CA ARG A 83 7.30 -7.13 -0.93
C ARG A 83 6.73 -6.32 -2.10
N PHE A 84 5.96 -5.28 -1.80
CA PHE A 84 5.38 -4.43 -2.82
C PHE A 84 6.42 -3.48 -3.43
N LYS A 85 6.55 -3.53 -4.76
CA LYS A 85 7.50 -2.70 -5.54
C LYS A 85 6.82 -1.71 -6.49
N GLY A 86 5.50 -1.51 -6.35
CA GLY A 86 4.73 -0.64 -7.23
C GLY A 86 4.88 0.85 -6.89
N ARG A 87 4.28 1.69 -7.75
CA ARG A 87 4.19 3.16 -7.58
C ARG A 87 2.70 3.57 -7.52
N PRO A 88 2.03 3.42 -6.36
CA PRO A 88 0.58 3.54 -6.26
C PRO A 88 0.05 4.87 -6.77
N MET A 89 0.63 5.99 -6.32
CA MET A 89 0.20 7.33 -6.76
C MET A 89 0.22 7.48 -8.29
N ALA A 90 1.30 7.05 -8.93
CA ALA A 90 1.44 7.14 -10.39
C ALA A 90 0.45 6.24 -11.14
N THR A 91 -0.01 5.14 -10.53
CA THR A 91 -1.09 4.33 -11.08
C THR A 91 -2.43 5.05 -10.99
N HIS A 92 -2.76 5.64 -9.83
CA HIS A 92 -4.03 6.34 -9.64
C HIS A 92 -4.13 7.62 -10.47
N ALA A 93 -3.03 8.34 -10.67
CA ALA A 93 -2.97 9.54 -11.51
C ALA A 93 -3.26 9.30 -13.00
N LYS A 94 -3.23 8.04 -13.46
CA LYS A 94 -3.56 7.67 -14.84
C LYS A 94 -5.05 7.34 -15.03
N ILE A 95 -5.83 7.25 -13.95
CA ILE A 95 -7.26 6.94 -14.02
C ILE A 95 -8.00 8.23 -14.36
N THR A 96 -8.55 8.31 -15.57
CA THR A 96 -9.12 9.55 -16.11
C THR A 96 -10.51 9.88 -15.57
N ASN A 97 -11.26 8.89 -15.09
CA ASN A 97 -12.63 9.06 -14.58
C ASN A 97 -12.74 8.93 -13.05
N LEU A 98 -11.62 9.05 -12.35
CA LEU A 98 -11.55 9.02 -10.90
C LEU A 98 -12.01 10.38 -10.34
N ALA A 99 -13.04 10.35 -9.50
CA ALA A 99 -13.55 11.51 -8.79
C ALA A 99 -13.07 11.52 -7.33
N GLU A 100 -12.99 12.71 -6.74
CA GLU A 100 -12.58 12.86 -5.34
C GLU A 100 -13.52 12.12 -4.37
N SER A 101 -14.82 12.08 -4.67
CA SER A 101 -15.83 11.36 -3.89
C SER A 101 -15.66 9.84 -3.89
N ASP A 102 -14.95 9.28 -4.87
CA ASP A 102 -14.75 7.82 -4.96
C ASP A 102 -13.91 7.30 -3.78
N PHE A 103 -13.04 8.14 -3.22
CA PHE A 103 -12.25 7.80 -2.03
C PHE A 103 -13.13 7.56 -0.80
N ALA A 104 -14.23 8.31 -0.66
CA ALA A 104 -15.16 8.12 0.45
C ALA A 104 -15.89 6.77 0.35
N ILE A 105 -16.34 6.40 -0.86
CA ILE A 105 -16.97 5.08 -1.11
C ILE A 105 -15.97 3.96 -0.83
N TRP A 106 -14.74 4.10 -1.34
CA TRP A 106 -13.69 3.10 -1.14
C TRP A 106 -13.35 2.91 0.35
N LEU A 107 -13.24 4.01 1.11
CA LEU A 107 -12.97 3.96 2.55
C LEU A 107 -14.13 3.34 3.33
N GLN A 108 -15.38 3.68 2.99
CA GLN A 108 -16.55 3.08 3.63
C GLN A 108 -16.56 1.56 3.44
N LEU A 109 -16.41 1.08 2.19
CA LEU A 109 -16.37 -0.36 1.91
C LEU A 109 -15.19 -1.04 2.63
N PHE A 110 -14.05 -0.37 2.72
CA PHE A 110 -12.86 -0.89 3.39
C PHE A 110 -13.09 -1.02 4.90
N GLU A 111 -13.64 0.02 5.53
CA GLU A 111 -13.97 0.04 6.96
C GLU A 111 -14.98 -1.05 7.33
N GLU A 112 -16.09 -1.13 6.61
CA GLU A 112 -17.10 -2.17 6.82
C GLU A 112 -16.49 -3.58 6.69
N THR A 113 -15.55 -3.77 5.76
CA THR A 113 -14.89 -5.07 5.58
C THR A 113 -13.88 -5.34 6.68
N ALA A 114 -13.10 -4.34 7.09
CA ALA A 114 -12.11 -4.49 8.15
C ALA A 114 -12.77 -4.91 9.48
N TYR A 115 -13.90 -4.29 9.85
CA TYR A 115 -14.62 -4.68 11.06
C TYR A 115 -15.38 -6.01 10.94
N ALA A 116 -15.66 -6.48 9.73
CA ALA A 116 -16.25 -7.81 9.52
C ALA A 116 -15.19 -8.93 9.59
N GLU A 117 -13.98 -8.69 9.07
CA GLU A 117 -12.96 -9.73 8.86
C GLU A 117 -11.88 -9.79 9.94
N CYS A 118 -11.72 -8.73 10.73
CA CYS A 118 -10.62 -8.58 11.69
C CYS A 118 -11.13 -8.29 13.12
N PRO A 119 -10.36 -8.67 14.16
CA PRO A 119 -10.61 -8.19 15.52
C PRO A 119 -10.65 -6.66 15.56
N PRO A 120 -11.52 -6.02 16.37
CA PRO A 120 -11.70 -4.57 16.36
C PRO A 120 -10.42 -3.75 16.51
N ALA A 121 -9.48 -4.20 17.34
CA ALA A 121 -8.18 -3.54 17.53
C ALA A 121 -7.32 -3.57 16.25
N CYS A 122 -7.33 -4.68 15.50
CA CYS A 122 -6.62 -4.79 14.22
C CYS A 122 -7.33 -4.00 13.12
N ALA A 123 -8.67 -4.08 13.07
CA ALA A 123 -9.50 -3.35 12.11
C ALA A 123 -9.24 -1.84 12.17
N ALA A 124 -9.23 -1.26 13.38
CA ALA A 124 -8.95 0.15 13.58
C ALA A 124 -7.60 0.59 12.97
N ILE A 125 -6.55 -0.23 13.09
CA ILE A 125 -5.22 0.06 12.54
C ILE A 125 -5.24 -0.01 11.00
N PHE A 126 -5.94 -0.99 10.42
CA PHE A 126 -6.13 -1.06 8.97
C PHE A 126 -6.86 0.19 8.45
N VAL A 127 -7.95 0.58 9.10
CA VAL A 127 -8.76 1.75 8.72
C VAL A 127 -7.95 3.04 8.83
N GLU A 128 -7.19 3.22 9.91
CA GLU A 128 -6.30 4.39 10.05
C GLU A 128 -5.32 4.48 8.87
N LYS A 129 -4.66 3.37 8.51
CA LYS A 129 -3.71 3.35 7.38
C LYS A 129 -4.40 3.56 6.03
N ALA A 130 -5.57 2.98 5.83
CA ALA A 130 -6.39 3.19 4.65
C ALA A 130 -6.72 4.68 4.46
N SER A 131 -7.19 5.34 5.53
CA SER A 131 -7.52 6.76 5.55
C SER A 131 -6.32 7.66 5.23
N MET A 132 -5.15 7.38 5.83
CA MET A 132 -3.92 8.12 5.53
C MET A 132 -3.50 8.01 4.05
N ILE A 133 -3.61 6.80 3.47
CA ILE A 133 -3.26 6.55 2.06
C ILE A 133 -4.26 7.25 1.13
N ALA A 134 -5.56 7.12 1.41
CA ALA A 134 -6.61 7.76 0.65
C ALA A 134 -6.45 9.29 0.66
N GLU A 135 -6.19 9.89 1.82
CA GLU A 135 -5.94 11.33 1.93
C GLU A 135 -4.70 11.76 1.16
N SER A 136 -3.61 10.99 1.24
CA SER A 136 -2.40 11.26 0.45
C SER A 136 -2.70 11.27 -1.05
N PHE A 137 -3.47 10.30 -1.55
CA PHE A 137 -3.86 10.24 -2.96
C PHE A 137 -4.80 11.38 -3.34
N ARG A 138 -5.80 11.67 -2.50
CA ARG A 138 -6.73 12.78 -2.70
C ARG A 138 -5.99 14.11 -2.88
N LEU A 139 -5.10 14.42 -1.95
CA LEU A 139 -4.26 15.62 -2.04
C LEU A 139 -3.36 15.59 -3.28
N GLY A 140 -2.70 14.47 -3.56
CA GLY A 140 -1.79 14.35 -4.71
C GLY A 140 -2.47 14.49 -6.08
N LEU A 141 -3.76 14.18 -6.16
CA LEU A 141 -4.52 14.16 -7.42
C LEU A 141 -5.36 15.43 -7.64
N PHE A 142 -5.96 15.96 -6.58
CA PHE A 142 -6.98 17.02 -6.71
C PHE A 142 -6.55 18.37 -6.12
N TYR A 143 -5.59 18.41 -5.20
CA TYR A 143 -5.15 19.68 -4.62
C TYR A 143 -4.29 20.48 -5.60
N ARG A 144 -4.75 21.69 -5.99
CA ARG A 144 -3.99 22.63 -6.81
C ARG A 144 -3.79 23.96 -6.07
N PRO A 145 -2.62 24.18 -5.44
CA PRO A 145 -2.41 25.33 -4.55
C PRO A 145 -2.34 26.71 -5.26
N ASN A 146 -2.53 26.82 -6.58
CA ASN A 146 -2.39 28.09 -7.32
C ASN A 146 -3.27 28.20 -8.58
N ALA A 147 -4.51 27.71 -8.55
CA ALA A 147 -5.49 28.06 -9.57
C ALA A 147 -5.99 29.51 -9.35
N ILE A 148 -5.14 30.49 -9.66
CA ILE A 148 -5.53 31.90 -9.71
C ILE A 148 -6.18 32.15 -11.08
N HIS A 149 -7.44 32.58 -11.05
CA HIS A 149 -8.19 33.09 -12.20
C HIS A 149 -7.65 34.45 -12.65
#